data_AF-A0A0B1SDQ5-F1
#
_entry.id   AF-A0A0B1SDQ5-F1
#
_cell.length_a   1.000
_cell.length_b   1.000
_cell.length_c   1.000
_cell.angle_alpha   90.00
_cell.angle_beta   90.00
_cell.angle_gamma   90.00
#
_symmetry.space_group_name_H-M   'P 1'
#
loop_
_entity.id
_entity.type
_entity.pdbx_description
1 polymer ?
#
loop_
_entity_poly.entity_id
_entity_poly.type
_entity_poly.pdbx_seq_one_letter_code
_entity_poly.pdbx_strand_id
1 'polypeptide(L)'
;LDPLSVDWAKLDVNGVKRKVQEIEKLKSALVLKQLRTAIPFDSAIRDTMTLLLKGRDIDVLFKQEESILYKPVEEVSKQQIRRLSDIFIKGLATRFPFVSNFELSTSSSNVFEDLRKSRLIKEAPTDPLPAREQPILLDLLTLTYTPPVNMEKLIPNYVVTMYIHLFRVLLQLHVAINCLSDAMFEIGLMRDANSYGRAVIITSLHRNVLDVTVNIADAVTHAMVVFETEMAK
;
A
#
# COMPACT_ATOMS: atom_id res chain seq x y z
N LEU A 1 42.35 -16.95 37.43
CA LEU A 1 40.99 -16.96 37.99
C LEU A 1 40.27 -18.14 37.38
N ASP A 2 40.09 -19.21 38.17
CA ASP A 2 39.51 -20.46 37.70
C ASP A 2 38.01 -20.27 37.40
N PRO A 3 37.54 -20.47 36.15
CA PRO A 3 36.14 -20.24 35.78
C PRO A 3 35.16 -21.25 36.42
N LEU A 4 35.68 -22.30 37.08
CA LEU A 4 34.93 -23.30 37.83
C LEU A 4 34.65 -22.91 39.30
N SER A 5 35.17 -21.77 39.77
CA SER A 5 34.95 -21.27 41.15
C SER A 5 33.69 -20.40 41.32
N VAL A 6 32.94 -20.16 40.24
CA VAL A 6 31.69 -19.40 40.30
C VAL A 6 30.56 -20.34 40.69
N ASP A 7 30.06 -20.20 41.92
CA ASP A 7 28.90 -20.91 42.44
C ASP A 7 27.62 -20.38 41.75
N TRP A 8 27.29 -20.96 40.60
CA TRP A 8 26.15 -20.56 39.76
C TRP A 8 24.79 -20.66 40.47
N ALA A 9 24.71 -21.42 41.57
CA ALA A 9 23.51 -21.50 42.41
C ALA A 9 23.20 -20.21 43.19
N LYS A 10 24.18 -19.30 43.31
CA LYS A 10 24.03 -17.98 43.95
C LYS A 10 23.75 -16.84 42.96
N LEU A 11 23.66 -17.13 41.66
CA LEU A 11 23.30 -16.13 40.66
C LEU A 11 21.81 -15.77 40.82
N ASP A 12 21.52 -14.54 41.25
CA ASP A 12 20.15 -14.02 41.26
C ASP A 12 19.68 -13.79 39.81
N VAL A 13 19.18 -14.84 39.19
CA VAL A 13 18.65 -14.84 37.82
C VAL A 13 17.56 -13.78 37.67
N ASN A 14 16.75 -13.53 38.70
CA ASN A 14 15.69 -12.52 38.66
C ASN A 14 16.24 -11.09 38.74
N GLY A 15 17.31 -10.87 39.50
CA GLY A 15 18.05 -9.61 39.54
C GLY A 15 18.77 -9.32 38.23
N VAL A 16 19.41 -10.34 37.63
CA VAL A 16 20.04 -10.23 36.30
C VAL A 16 18.99 -9.93 35.23
N LYS A 17 17.86 -10.65 35.21
CA LYS A 17 16.75 -10.40 34.27
C LYS A 17 16.22 -8.97 34.37
N ARG A 18 16.01 -8.45 35.59
CA ARG A 18 15.58 -7.06 35.80
C ARG A 18 16.60 -6.05 35.25
N LYS A 19 17.88 -6.25 35.51
CA LYS A 19 18.95 -5.38 34.98
C LYS A 19 19.05 -5.45 33.45
N VAL A 20 18.91 -6.63 32.86
CA VAL A 20 18.90 -6.79 31.40
C VAL A 20 17.73 -6.01 30.79
N GLN A 21 16.52 -6.13 31.35
CA GLN A 21 15.35 -5.37 30.90
C GLN A 21 15.53 -3.85 31.05
N GLU A 22 16.16 -3.40 32.14
CA GLU A 22 16.46 -1.98 32.35
C GLU A 22 17.47 -1.45 31.33
N ILE A 23 18.54 -2.22 31.05
CA ILE A 23 19.53 -1.90 30.02
C ILE A 23 18.87 -1.87 28.64
N GLU A 24 18.05 -2.87 28.32
CA GLU A 24 17.30 -2.94 27.07
C GLU A 24 16.39 -1.73 26.89
N LYS A 25 15.62 -1.37 27.92
CA LYS A 25 14.76 -0.18 27.91
C LYS A 25 15.56 1.10 27.67
N LEU A 26 16.67 1.29 28.38
CA LEU A 26 17.52 2.48 28.25
C LEU A 26 18.19 2.57 26.87
N LYS A 27 18.72 1.45 26.37
CA LYS A 27 19.39 1.39 25.05
C LYS A 27 18.39 1.58 23.91
N SER A 28 17.24 0.91 23.97
CA SER A 28 16.17 1.07 22.98
C SER A 28 15.63 2.50 22.96
N ALA A 29 15.40 3.13 24.12
CA ALA A 29 14.98 4.53 24.20
C ALA A 29 16.03 5.48 23.59
N LEU A 30 17.32 5.23 23.82
CA LEU A 30 18.40 6.03 23.25
C LEU A 30 18.49 5.88 21.73
N VAL A 31 18.37 4.66 21.21
CA VAL A 31 18.31 4.39 19.76
C VAL A 31 17.09 5.05 19.13
N LEU A 32 15.90 4.92 19.73
CA LEU A 32 14.68 5.57 19.26
C LEU A 32 14.81 7.10 19.24
N LYS A 33 15.41 7.68 20.28
CA LYS A 33 15.68 9.12 20.34
C LYS A 33 16.64 9.53 19.22
N GLN A 34 17.74 8.80 19.03
CA GLN A 34 18.69 9.06 17.95
C GLN A 34 18.04 8.97 16.57
N LEU A 35 17.23 7.92 16.32
CA LEU A 35 16.50 7.75 15.08
C LEU A 35 15.54 8.89 14.80
N ARG A 36 14.76 9.33 15.80
CA ARG A 36 13.86 10.48 15.70
C ARG A 36 14.58 11.81 15.47
N THR A 37 15.78 11.97 16.01
CA THR A 37 16.58 13.20 15.81
C THR A 37 17.36 13.21 14.50
N ALA A 38 17.79 12.05 14.01
CA ALA A 38 18.64 11.93 12.83
C ALA A 38 17.83 11.85 11.52
N ILE A 39 16.63 11.28 11.59
CA ILE A 39 15.74 11.12 10.44
C ILE A 39 14.32 11.45 10.88
N PRO A 40 13.51 12.18 10.08
CA PRO A 40 12.10 12.42 10.40
C PRO A 40 11.27 11.13 10.21
N PHE A 41 11.50 10.16 11.09
CA PHE A 41 10.95 8.80 11.06
C PHE A 41 9.42 8.79 11.08
N ASP A 42 8.82 9.61 11.94
CA ASP A 42 7.37 9.72 12.03
C ASP A 42 6.76 10.22 10.70
N SER A 43 7.47 11.11 9.98
CA SER A 43 7.06 11.54 8.64
C SER A 43 7.23 10.45 7.60
N ALA A 44 8.30 9.65 7.64
CA ALA A 44 8.48 8.54 6.70
C ALA A 44 7.38 7.48 6.84
N ILE A 45 7.04 7.10 8.08
CA ILE A 45 5.93 6.17 8.32
C ILE A 45 4.62 6.78 7.84
N ARG A 46 4.31 8.03 8.24
CA ARG A 46 3.07 8.70 7.87
C ARG A 46 2.91 8.78 6.35
N ASP A 47 3.96 9.20 5.64
CA ASP A 47 3.94 9.33 4.19
C ASP A 47 3.75 7.95 3.52
N THR A 48 4.43 6.90 4.03
CA THR A 48 4.27 5.51 3.56
C THR A 48 2.85 5.00 3.75
N MET A 49 2.26 5.17 4.93
CA MET A 49 0.88 4.77 5.21
C MET A 49 -0.12 5.60 4.39
N THR A 50 0.10 6.92 4.26
CA THR A 50 -0.83 7.79 3.54
C THR A 50 -0.84 7.51 2.04
N LEU A 51 0.33 7.28 1.43
CA LEU A 51 0.42 7.03 -0.01
C LEU A 51 0.04 5.59 -0.37
N LEU A 52 0.57 4.58 0.35
CA LEU A 52 0.33 3.18 -0.01
C LEU A 52 -0.92 2.59 0.64
N LEU A 53 -1.17 2.88 1.93
CA LEU A 53 -2.28 2.28 2.66
C LEU A 53 -3.61 3.02 2.40
N LYS A 54 -3.61 4.36 2.40
CA LYS A 54 -4.81 5.16 2.11
C LYS A 54 -5.04 5.42 0.61
N GLY A 55 -4.05 5.19 -0.24
CA GLY A 55 -4.13 5.56 -1.66
C GLY A 55 -4.40 7.06 -1.85
N ARG A 56 -3.81 7.92 -1.00
CA ARG A 56 -4.07 9.36 -1.05
C ARG A 56 -3.63 9.94 -2.40
N ASP A 57 -4.47 10.83 -2.95
CA ASP A 57 -4.24 11.52 -4.23
C ASP A 57 -4.13 10.59 -5.46
N ILE A 58 -4.63 9.36 -5.37
CA ILE A 58 -4.65 8.40 -6.49
C ILE A 58 -5.43 8.91 -7.71
N ASP A 59 -6.42 9.79 -7.48
CA ASP A 59 -7.22 10.47 -8.48
C ASP A 59 -6.38 11.33 -9.44
N VAL A 60 -5.20 11.80 -9.00
CA VAL A 60 -4.28 12.58 -9.83
C VAL A 60 -3.82 11.80 -11.06
N LEU A 61 -3.72 10.47 -10.98
CA LEU A 61 -3.33 9.60 -12.10
C LEU A 61 -4.36 9.60 -13.24
N PHE A 62 -5.61 9.94 -12.95
CA PHE A 62 -6.73 9.83 -13.88
C PHE A 62 -7.17 11.17 -14.47
N LYS A 63 -6.58 12.29 -14.06
CA LYS A 63 -6.96 13.64 -14.54
C LYS A 63 -6.51 13.95 -15.98
N GLN A 64 -5.83 13.04 -16.67
CA GLN A 64 -5.33 13.26 -18.03
C GLN A 64 -6.27 12.64 -19.06
N GLU A 65 -6.78 13.44 -20.00
CA GLU A 65 -7.76 13.05 -21.03
C GLU A 65 -7.27 11.92 -21.96
N GLU A 66 -5.96 11.81 -22.20
CA GLU A 66 -5.33 10.74 -23.00
C GLU A 66 -4.32 9.95 -22.16
N SER A 67 -4.84 9.27 -21.13
CA SER A 67 -3.96 8.57 -20.20
C SER A 67 -3.31 7.32 -20.81
N ILE A 68 -1.98 7.24 -20.73
CA ILE A 68 -1.20 6.04 -21.09
C ILE A 68 -1.61 4.80 -20.27
N LEU A 69 -2.36 4.99 -19.17
CA LEU A 69 -2.84 3.94 -18.28
C LEU A 69 -3.70 2.89 -18.99
N TYR A 70 -4.44 3.27 -20.03
CA TYR A 70 -5.34 2.37 -20.76
C TYR A 70 -4.70 1.72 -21.98
N LYS A 71 -3.42 2.01 -22.27
CA LYS A 71 -2.69 1.36 -23.37
C LYS A 71 -2.16 -0.01 -22.94
N PRO A 72 -2.04 -0.98 -23.88
CA PRO A 72 -1.32 -2.22 -23.63
C PRO A 72 0.08 -1.93 -23.07
N VAL A 73 0.49 -2.65 -22.03
CA VAL A 73 1.78 -2.37 -21.34
C VAL A 73 2.98 -2.47 -22.29
N GLU A 74 2.89 -3.34 -23.29
CA GLU A 74 3.92 -3.57 -24.31
C GLU A 74 4.13 -2.36 -25.23
N GLU A 75 3.10 -1.53 -25.41
CA GLU A 75 3.14 -0.30 -26.20
C GLU A 75 3.62 0.91 -25.39
N VAL A 76 3.76 0.77 -24.07
CA VAL A 76 4.20 1.87 -23.19
C VAL A 76 5.70 1.78 -22.93
N SER A 77 6.43 2.80 -23.35
CA SER A 77 7.86 2.90 -23.09
C SER A 77 8.17 3.18 -21.61
N LYS A 78 9.32 2.69 -21.14
CA LYS A 78 9.84 3.01 -19.79
C LYS A 78 9.95 4.52 -19.53
N GLN A 79 10.23 5.32 -20.57
CA GLN A 79 10.30 6.77 -20.45
C GLN A 79 8.94 7.40 -20.18
N GLN A 80 7.86 6.88 -20.77
CA GLN A 80 6.50 7.35 -20.50
C GLN A 80 6.09 7.05 -19.05
N ILE A 81 6.42 5.87 -18.54
CA ILE A 81 6.16 5.50 -17.13
C ILE A 81 6.93 6.43 -16.18
N ARG A 82 8.21 6.70 -16.45
CA ARG A 82 9.01 7.67 -15.66
C ARG A 82 8.41 9.07 -15.66
N ARG A 83 7.94 9.57 -16.81
CA ARG A 83 7.27 10.87 -16.89
C ARG A 83 5.98 10.90 -16.08
N LEU A 84 5.17 9.84 -16.15
CA LEU A 84 3.97 9.70 -15.32
C LEU A 84 4.32 9.69 -13.83
N SER A 85 5.34 8.93 -13.45
CA SER A 85 5.91 8.91 -12.10
C SER A 85 6.32 10.32 -11.65
N ASP A 86 7.13 11.03 -12.43
CA ASP A 86 7.59 12.37 -12.10
C ASP A 86 6.43 13.36 -11.90
N ILE A 87 5.40 13.31 -12.76
CA ILE A 87 4.22 14.17 -12.64
C ILE A 87 3.48 13.87 -11.34
N PHE A 88 3.25 12.58 -11.06
CA PHE A 88 2.57 12.13 -9.84
C PHE A 88 3.35 12.54 -8.59
N ILE A 89 4.63 12.20 -8.52
CA ILE A 89 5.51 12.50 -7.37
C ILE A 89 5.68 14.00 -7.17
N LYS A 90 5.86 14.81 -8.23
CA LYS A 90 5.94 16.28 -8.12
C LYS A 90 4.65 16.90 -7.57
N GLY A 91 3.49 16.37 -7.95
CA GLY A 91 2.20 16.81 -7.40
C GLY A 91 2.01 16.54 -5.90
N LEU A 92 2.86 15.68 -5.33
CA LEU A 92 2.81 15.26 -3.93
C LEU A 92 3.93 15.88 -3.08
N ALA A 93 5.02 16.35 -3.70
CA ALA A 93 6.23 16.81 -3.01
C ALA A 93 6.02 17.94 -2.01
N THR A 94 5.02 18.79 -2.20
CA THR A 94 4.70 19.88 -1.26
C THR A 94 4.03 19.40 0.03
N ARG A 95 3.45 18.20 0.04
CA ARG A 95 2.67 17.64 1.16
C ARG A 95 3.39 16.49 1.87
N PHE A 96 4.28 15.81 1.16
CA PHE A 96 4.90 14.56 1.61
C PHE A 96 6.44 14.66 1.49
N PRO A 97 7.16 14.97 2.58
CA PRO A 97 8.61 15.15 2.56
C PRO A 97 9.41 13.92 2.11
N PHE A 98 8.85 12.70 2.22
CA PHE A 98 9.52 11.47 1.80
C PHE A 98 9.07 10.97 0.42
N VAL A 99 8.27 11.73 -0.33
CA VAL A 99 7.68 11.22 -1.57
C VAL A 99 8.70 10.91 -2.67
N SER A 100 9.90 11.51 -2.62
CA SER A 100 10.99 11.21 -3.57
C SER A 100 11.50 9.77 -3.47
N ASN A 101 11.16 9.06 -2.40
CA ASN A 101 11.48 7.64 -2.21
C ASN A 101 10.46 6.71 -2.87
N PHE A 102 9.45 7.28 -3.54
CA PHE A 102 8.42 6.53 -4.24
C PHE A 102 8.59 6.72 -5.75
N GLU A 103 8.31 5.66 -6.50
CA GLU A 103 8.33 5.67 -7.97
C GLU A 103 7.19 4.82 -8.50
N LEU A 104 6.48 5.30 -9.53
CA LEU A 104 5.56 4.46 -10.29
C LEU A 104 6.34 3.54 -11.21
N SER A 105 6.03 2.26 -11.14
CA SER A 105 6.63 1.22 -11.97
C SER A 105 5.59 0.17 -12.37
N THR A 106 6.03 -0.85 -13.10
CA THR A 106 5.18 -1.95 -13.57
C THR A 106 5.51 -3.24 -12.82
N SER A 107 4.48 -3.91 -12.29
CA SER A 107 4.56 -5.27 -11.78
C SER A 107 4.54 -6.29 -12.93
N SER A 108 5.04 -7.49 -12.68
CA SER A 108 4.99 -8.62 -13.63
C SER A 108 3.62 -9.30 -13.70
N SER A 109 2.75 -9.06 -12.72
CA SER A 109 1.43 -9.69 -12.60
C SER A 109 0.39 -8.69 -12.12
N ASN A 110 -0.88 -8.97 -12.43
CA ASN A 110 -1.99 -8.20 -11.88
C ASN A 110 -2.10 -8.38 -10.35
N VAL A 111 -2.70 -7.40 -9.67
CA VAL A 111 -2.76 -7.40 -8.20
C VAL A 111 -3.55 -8.58 -7.64
N PHE A 112 -4.55 -9.09 -8.34
CA PHE A 112 -5.36 -10.21 -7.88
C PHE A 112 -4.59 -11.54 -7.90
N GLU A 113 -3.75 -11.75 -8.91
CA GLU A 113 -2.80 -12.87 -8.95
C GLU A 113 -1.76 -12.77 -7.84
N ASP A 114 -1.26 -11.56 -7.56
CA ASP A 114 -0.31 -11.35 -6.47
C ASP A 114 -0.95 -11.65 -5.11
N LEU A 115 -2.17 -11.15 -4.88
CA LEU A 115 -2.93 -11.42 -3.67
C LEU A 115 -3.23 -12.91 -3.49
N ARG A 116 -3.60 -13.60 -4.57
CA ARG A 116 -3.83 -15.05 -4.57
C ARG A 116 -2.60 -15.83 -4.10
N LYS A 117 -1.40 -15.41 -4.54
CA LYS A 117 -0.11 -16.04 -4.17
C LYS A 117 0.45 -15.58 -2.83
N SER A 118 0.05 -14.40 -2.35
CA SER A 118 0.61 -13.73 -1.17
C SER A 118 0.30 -14.41 0.18
N ARG A 119 -0.69 -15.33 0.21
CA ARG A 119 -1.26 -15.92 1.44
C ARG A 119 -1.93 -14.90 2.40
N LEU A 120 -2.13 -13.65 1.95
CA LEU A 120 -2.83 -12.62 2.72
C LEU A 120 -4.35 -12.87 2.76
N ILE A 121 -4.87 -13.58 1.76
CA ILE A 121 -6.28 -13.95 1.66
C ILE A 121 -6.42 -15.43 2.05
N LYS A 122 -7.12 -15.68 3.15
CA LYS A 122 -7.28 -17.03 3.73
C LYS A 122 -7.98 -18.02 2.79
N GLU A 123 -8.94 -17.53 2.00
CA GLU A 123 -9.79 -18.32 1.10
C GLU A 123 -9.53 -17.96 -0.37
N ALA A 124 -8.27 -17.65 -0.71
CA ALA A 124 -7.91 -17.34 -2.08
C ALA A 124 -8.18 -18.54 -3.02
N PRO A 125 -8.71 -18.32 -4.24
CA PRO A 125 -8.85 -19.37 -5.23
C PRO A 125 -7.52 -20.08 -5.50
N THR A 126 -7.54 -21.41 -5.59
CA THR A 126 -6.35 -22.21 -5.93
C THR A 126 -6.01 -22.11 -7.41
N ASP A 127 -7.03 -21.97 -8.24
CA ASP A 127 -6.88 -21.91 -9.69
C ASP A 127 -6.32 -20.54 -10.12
N PRO A 128 -5.45 -20.52 -11.14
CA PRO A 128 -4.95 -19.27 -11.70
C PRO A 128 -6.10 -18.47 -12.33
N LEU A 129 -6.05 -17.15 -12.17
CA LEU A 129 -6.96 -16.27 -12.90
C LEU A 129 -6.67 -16.36 -14.40
N PRO A 130 -7.71 -16.20 -15.25
CA PRO A 130 -7.54 -16.17 -16.69
C PRO A 130 -6.50 -15.11 -17.07
N ALA A 131 -5.48 -15.50 -17.83
CA ALA A 131 -4.51 -14.56 -18.36
C ALA A 131 -5.21 -13.65 -19.38
N ARG A 132 -5.07 -12.33 -19.22
CA ARG A 132 -5.36 -11.40 -20.31
C ARG A 132 -4.26 -11.52 -21.35
N GLU A 133 -4.63 -11.68 -22.62
CA GLU A 133 -3.67 -11.76 -23.72
C GLU A 133 -2.82 -10.49 -23.83
N GLN A 134 -3.40 -9.32 -23.51
CA GLN A 134 -2.69 -8.03 -23.46
C GLN A 134 -3.14 -7.22 -22.24
N PRO A 135 -2.38 -7.24 -21.13
CA PRO A 135 -2.69 -6.40 -19.98
C PRO A 135 -2.40 -4.92 -20.29
N ILE A 136 -3.28 -4.03 -19.83
CA ILE A 136 -3.06 -2.58 -19.93
C ILE A 136 -2.13 -2.12 -18.80
N LEU A 137 -1.48 -0.96 -18.99
CA LEU A 137 -0.56 -0.39 -17.99
C LEU A 137 -1.21 -0.30 -16.60
N LEU A 138 -2.46 0.13 -16.53
CA LEU A 138 -3.21 0.27 -15.28
C LEU A 138 -3.28 -1.03 -14.47
N ASP A 139 -3.45 -2.18 -15.12
CA ASP A 139 -3.55 -3.49 -14.45
C ASP A 139 -2.24 -3.86 -13.71
N LEU A 140 -1.13 -3.35 -14.24
CA LEU A 140 0.23 -3.67 -13.79
C LEU A 140 0.89 -2.53 -13.03
N LEU A 141 0.31 -1.34 -13.02
CA LEU A 141 0.86 -0.17 -12.35
C LEU A 141 1.01 -0.44 -10.85
N THR A 142 2.13 -0.02 -10.29
CA THR A 142 2.45 -0.14 -8.87
C THR A 142 3.24 1.07 -8.40
N LEU A 143 3.14 1.40 -7.11
CA LEU A 143 3.96 2.42 -6.46
C LEU A 143 5.02 1.71 -5.63
N THR A 144 6.27 1.73 -6.08
CA THR A 144 7.40 1.16 -5.34
C THR A 144 7.93 2.16 -4.33
N TYR A 145 8.34 1.68 -3.16
CA TYR A 145 9.00 2.48 -2.13
C TYR A 145 10.42 1.98 -1.92
N THR A 146 11.39 2.88 -2.05
CA THR A 146 12.80 2.63 -1.76
C THR A 146 13.17 3.37 -0.48
N PRO A 147 13.18 2.69 0.68
CA PRO A 147 13.46 3.35 1.96
C PRO A 147 14.85 4.01 1.95
N PRO A 148 15.01 5.18 2.60
CA PRO A 148 16.31 5.77 2.84
C PRO A 148 17.25 4.82 3.60
N VAL A 149 18.56 5.00 3.40
CA VAL A 149 19.60 4.21 4.09
C VAL A 149 19.35 4.24 5.60
N ASN A 150 19.39 3.08 6.24
CA ASN A 150 19.07 2.82 7.66
C ASN A 150 17.59 2.77 8.05
N MET A 151 16.64 3.06 7.14
CA MET A 151 15.20 2.94 7.42
C MET A 151 14.60 1.57 7.10
N GLU A 152 15.31 0.72 6.32
CA GLU A 152 14.86 -0.64 5.96
C GLU A 152 14.56 -1.54 7.17
N LYS A 153 15.27 -1.33 8.29
CA LYS A 153 15.05 -2.07 9.54
C LYS A 153 13.82 -1.60 10.30
N LEU A 154 13.36 -0.37 10.03
CA LEU A 154 12.26 0.27 10.75
C LEU A 154 10.95 0.19 9.98
N ILE A 155 11.01 0.20 8.65
CA ILE A 155 9.88 -0.03 7.76
C ILE A 155 10.20 -1.32 6.99
N PRO A 156 9.82 -2.50 7.55
CA PRO A 156 10.21 -3.77 6.97
C PRO A 156 9.62 -3.95 5.57
N ASN A 157 10.44 -4.48 4.66
CA ASN A 157 10.03 -4.66 3.26
C ASN A 157 8.74 -5.49 3.12
N TYR A 158 8.53 -6.51 3.96
CA TYR A 158 7.31 -7.32 3.91
C TYR A 158 6.04 -6.48 4.20
N VAL A 159 6.13 -5.48 5.08
CA VAL A 159 5.02 -4.55 5.38
C VAL A 159 4.76 -3.66 4.19
N VAL A 160 5.84 -3.12 3.60
CA VAL A 160 5.75 -2.29 2.38
C VAL A 160 5.08 -3.07 1.25
N THR A 161 5.46 -4.33 1.02
CA THR A 161 4.83 -5.19 0.01
C THR A 161 3.33 -5.37 0.25
N MET A 162 2.90 -5.58 1.50
CA MET A 162 1.46 -5.63 1.82
C MET A 162 0.75 -4.31 1.48
N TYR A 163 1.36 -3.17 1.81
CA TYR A 163 0.79 -1.86 1.49
C TYR A 163 0.77 -1.59 -0.02
N ILE A 164 1.77 -2.06 -0.77
CA ILE A 164 1.80 -2.00 -2.22
C ILE A 164 0.62 -2.78 -2.83
N HIS A 165 0.33 -3.98 -2.33
CA HIS A 165 -0.84 -4.73 -2.80
C HIS A 165 -2.12 -3.93 -2.54
N LEU A 166 -2.26 -3.31 -1.37
CA LEU A 166 -3.43 -2.51 -1.06
C LEU A 166 -3.56 -1.29 -1.96
N PHE A 167 -2.47 -0.54 -2.18
CA PHE A 167 -2.42 0.57 -3.13
C PHE A 167 -2.96 0.16 -4.50
N ARG A 168 -2.49 -0.98 -5.01
CA ARG A 168 -2.92 -1.49 -6.32
C ARG A 168 -4.38 -1.92 -6.33
N VAL A 169 -4.91 -2.48 -5.24
CA VAL A 169 -6.36 -2.75 -5.11
C VAL A 169 -7.16 -1.46 -5.15
N LEU A 170 -6.75 -0.44 -4.38
CA LEU A 170 -7.41 0.87 -4.36
C LEU A 170 -7.40 1.52 -5.75
N LEU A 171 -6.32 1.36 -6.51
CA LEU A 171 -6.23 1.80 -7.90
C LEU A 171 -7.31 1.14 -8.78
N GLN A 172 -7.45 -0.19 -8.69
CA GLN A 172 -8.44 -0.93 -9.47
C GLN A 172 -9.88 -0.57 -9.07
N LEU A 173 -10.13 -0.41 -7.77
CA LEU A 173 -11.45 -0.01 -7.25
C LEU A 173 -11.83 1.39 -7.74
N HIS A 174 -10.89 2.35 -7.70
CA HIS A 174 -11.13 3.70 -8.17
C HIS A 174 -11.55 3.72 -9.64
N VAL A 175 -10.85 2.98 -10.50
CA VAL A 175 -11.20 2.87 -11.92
C VAL A 175 -12.52 2.17 -12.12
N ALA A 176 -12.77 1.07 -11.41
CA ALA A 176 -14.03 0.35 -11.51
C ALA A 176 -15.23 1.25 -11.16
N ILE A 177 -15.12 2.07 -10.11
CA ILE A 177 -16.17 3.03 -9.72
C ILE A 177 -16.42 4.05 -10.84
N ASN A 178 -15.36 4.65 -11.39
CA ASN A 178 -15.49 5.64 -12.46
C ASN A 178 -16.12 5.02 -13.72
N CYS A 179 -15.60 3.88 -14.19
CA CYS A 179 -16.14 3.20 -15.38
C CYS A 179 -17.61 2.78 -15.20
N LEU A 180 -17.98 2.29 -14.02
CA LEU A 180 -19.38 1.92 -13.74
C LEU A 180 -20.27 3.15 -13.65
N SER A 181 -19.78 4.25 -13.08
CA SER A 181 -20.51 5.53 -13.02
C SER A 181 -20.77 6.09 -14.41
N ASP A 182 -19.76 6.11 -15.28
CA ASP A 182 -19.87 6.56 -16.66
C ASP A 182 -20.86 5.68 -17.45
N ALA A 183 -20.77 4.36 -17.31
CA ALA A 183 -21.69 3.44 -17.95
C ALA A 183 -23.15 3.60 -17.47
N MET A 184 -23.36 3.86 -16.17
CA MET A 184 -24.69 4.17 -15.63
C MET A 184 -25.23 5.48 -16.22
N PHE A 185 -24.38 6.50 -16.33
CA PHE A 185 -24.75 7.79 -16.91
C PHE A 185 -25.13 7.65 -18.39
N GLU A 186 -24.32 6.95 -19.18
CA GLU A 186 -24.59 6.69 -20.60
C GLU A 186 -25.91 5.93 -20.82
N ILE A 187 -26.16 4.87 -20.05
CA ILE A 187 -27.45 4.15 -20.11
C ILE A 187 -28.62 5.09 -19.79
N GLY A 188 -28.47 5.95 -18.78
CA GLY A 188 -29.46 6.95 -18.43
C GLY A 188 -29.74 7.95 -19.57
N LEU A 189 -28.70 8.34 -20.32
CA LEU A 189 -28.83 9.22 -21.48
C LEU A 189 -29.53 8.58 -22.67
N MET A 190 -29.27 7.28 -22.93
CA MET A 190 -29.87 6.58 -24.07
C MET A 190 -31.39 6.44 -23.96
N ARG A 191 -31.94 6.45 -22.73
CA ARG A 191 -33.40 6.32 -22.45
C ARG A 191 -34.07 5.13 -23.17
N ASP A 192 -33.30 4.08 -23.45
CA ASP A 192 -33.76 2.89 -24.15
C ASP A 192 -34.34 1.87 -23.17
N ALA A 193 -35.61 1.49 -23.39
CA ALA A 193 -36.31 0.52 -22.55
C ALA A 193 -35.64 -0.86 -22.55
N ASN A 194 -34.93 -1.23 -23.62
CA ASN A 194 -34.20 -2.50 -23.71
C ASN A 194 -32.93 -2.52 -22.84
N SER A 195 -32.48 -1.36 -22.38
CA SER A 195 -31.28 -1.22 -21.55
C SER A 195 -31.55 -1.44 -20.05
N TYR A 196 -32.80 -1.69 -19.64
CA TYR A 196 -33.18 -1.91 -18.24
C TYR A 196 -32.39 -3.04 -17.57
N GLY A 197 -32.24 -4.19 -18.23
CA GLY A 197 -31.47 -5.32 -17.68
C GLY A 197 -30.00 -4.98 -17.46
N ARG A 198 -29.39 -4.23 -18.39
CA ARG A 198 -28.00 -3.75 -18.26
C ARG A 198 -27.88 -2.75 -17.11
N ALA A 199 -28.82 -1.82 -16.97
CA ALA A 199 -28.85 -0.84 -15.89
C ALA A 199 -28.84 -1.50 -14.51
N VAL A 200 -29.65 -2.55 -14.33
CA VAL A 200 -29.72 -3.32 -13.06
C VAL A 200 -28.39 -3.99 -12.73
N ILE A 201 -27.75 -4.62 -13.72
CA ILE A 201 -26.46 -5.30 -13.54
C ILE A 201 -25.38 -4.27 -13.15
N ILE A 202 -25.25 -3.18 -13.90
CA ILE A 202 -24.22 -2.17 -13.65
C ILE A 202 -24.44 -1.49 -12.30
N THR A 203 -25.68 -1.16 -11.94
CA THR A 203 -26.01 -0.57 -10.63
C THR A 203 -25.64 -1.52 -9.49
N SER A 204 -25.91 -2.82 -9.65
CA SER A 204 -25.56 -3.84 -8.65
C SER A 204 -24.05 -4.00 -8.50
N LEU A 205 -23.31 -4.01 -9.62
CA LEU A 205 -21.85 -4.04 -9.61
C LEU A 205 -21.27 -2.80 -8.96
N HIS A 206 -21.78 -1.61 -9.30
CA HIS A 206 -21.35 -0.34 -8.73
C HIS A 206 -21.52 -0.34 -7.21
N ARG A 207 -22.68 -0.78 -6.71
CA ARG A 207 -22.92 -0.93 -5.26
C ARG A 207 -21.89 -1.86 -4.62
N ASN A 208 -21.69 -3.05 -5.20
CA ASN A 208 -20.75 -4.02 -4.63
C ASN A 208 -19.30 -3.48 -4.58
N VAL A 209 -18.86 -2.77 -5.62
CA VAL A 209 -17.53 -2.15 -5.66
C VAL A 209 -17.41 -1.02 -4.62
N LEU A 210 -18.45 -0.20 -4.45
CA LEU A 210 -18.50 0.81 -3.39
C LEU A 210 -18.45 0.17 -2.00
N ASP A 211 -19.24 -0.87 -1.75
CA ASP A 211 -19.26 -1.57 -0.46
C ASP A 211 -17.86 -2.13 -0.12
N VAL A 212 -17.18 -2.73 -1.09
CA VAL A 212 -15.80 -3.21 -0.91
C VAL A 212 -14.85 -2.04 -0.61
N THR A 213 -14.98 -0.92 -1.32
CA THR A 213 -14.14 0.27 -1.13
C THR A 213 -14.31 0.86 0.26
N VAL A 214 -15.56 0.97 0.75
CA VAL A 214 -15.87 1.45 2.09
C VAL A 214 -15.30 0.51 3.15
N ASN A 215 -15.52 -0.80 3.02
CA ASN A 215 -15.00 -1.79 3.97
C ASN A 215 -13.46 -1.75 4.06
N ILE A 216 -12.76 -1.58 2.94
CA ILE A 216 -11.30 -1.42 2.93
C ILE A 216 -10.91 -0.10 3.62
N ALA A 217 -11.56 1.01 3.30
CA ALA A 217 -11.26 2.31 3.90
C ALA A 217 -11.45 2.31 5.43
N ASP A 218 -12.51 1.65 5.92
CA ASP A 218 -12.77 1.49 7.34
C ASP A 218 -11.71 0.61 8.02
N ALA A 219 -11.34 -0.52 7.40
CA ALA A 219 -10.29 -1.40 7.90
C ALA A 219 -8.93 -0.69 7.97
N VAL A 220 -8.59 0.10 6.94
CA VAL A 220 -7.38 0.93 6.91
C VAL A 220 -7.42 1.96 8.03
N THR A 221 -8.52 2.69 8.17
CA THR A 221 -8.66 3.73 9.19
C THR A 221 -8.50 3.14 10.59
N HIS A 222 -9.16 2.01 10.87
CA HIS A 222 -9.01 1.30 12.12
C HIS A 222 -7.57 0.84 12.37
N ALA A 223 -6.91 0.23 11.38
CA ALA A 223 -5.52 -0.21 11.50
C ALA A 223 -4.56 0.95 11.81
N MET A 224 -4.81 2.13 11.22
CA MET A 224 -4.02 3.33 11.48
C MET A 224 -4.24 3.88 12.89
N VAL A 225 -5.48 3.94 13.36
CA VAL A 225 -5.79 4.38 14.73
C VAL A 225 -5.14 3.46 15.75
N VAL A 226 -5.19 2.14 15.53
CA VAL A 226 -4.51 1.16 16.38
C VAL A 226 -3.01 1.39 16.37
N PHE A 227 -2.40 1.56 15.19
CA PHE A 227 -0.96 1.84 15.07
C PHE A 227 -0.55 3.12 15.82
N GLU A 228 -1.27 4.23 15.61
CA GLU A 228 -1.02 5.50 16.28
C GLU A 228 -1.16 5.38 17.81
N THR A 229 -2.15 4.61 18.28
CA THR A 229 -2.37 4.33 19.70
C THR A 229 -1.23 3.51 20.30
N GLU A 230 -0.74 2.49 19.61
CA GLU A 230 0.40 1.69 20.08
C GLU A 230 1.72 2.48 20.05
N MET A 231 1.90 3.37 19.08
CA MET A 231 3.08 4.24 19.00
C MET A 231 3.10 5.36 20.06
N ALA A 232 1.95 5.66 20.66
CA ALA A 232 1.81 6.65 21.73
C ALA A 232 2.04 6.07 23.15
N LYS A 233 2.05 4.74 23.29
CA LYS A 233 2.32 4.03 24.56
C LYS A 233 3.83 3.91 24.83
#